data_AF-A0A0Q7ITX5-F1
#
_entry.id   AF-A0A0Q7ITX5-F1
#
_cell.length_a   1.000
_cell.length_b   1.000
_cell.length_c   1.000
_cell.angle_alpha   90.00
_cell.angle_beta   90.00
_cell.angle_gamma   90.00
#
_symmetry.space_group_name_H-M   'P 1'
#
loop_
_entity.id
_entity.type
_entity.pdbx_description
1 polymer ?
#
loop_
_entity_poly.entity_id
_entity_poly.type
_entity_poly.pdbx_seq_one_letter_code
_entity_poly.pdbx_strand_id
1 'polypeptide(L)' 'MSVNVEAIIKKELEHIIYQLLLKKYQGEGNEKLRIVATMLSWMIYAAAVDWKQNSSKSPEDYFDYAILSIRQLLGNGTA' A
#
# COMPACT_ATOMS: atom_id res chain seq x y z
N MET A 1 -20.42 18.15 -8.27
CA MET A 1 -19.74 16.86 -8.04
C MET A 1 -18.50 17.15 -7.22
N SER A 2 -18.41 16.66 -5.98
CA SER A 2 -17.18 16.81 -5.20
C SER A 2 -16.14 15.82 -5.73
N VAL A 3 -14.95 16.34 -6.03
CA VAL A 3 -13.81 15.50 -6.39
C VAL A 3 -13.37 14.77 -5.12
N ASN A 4 -13.50 13.44 -5.10
CA ASN A 4 -13.00 12.65 -3.99
C ASN A 4 -11.49 12.46 -4.14
N VAL A 5 -10.73 13.38 -3.54
CA VAL A 5 -9.26 13.39 -3.56
C VAL A 5 -8.68 12.05 -3.07
N GLU A 6 -9.31 11.40 -2.10
CA GLU A 6 -8.89 10.08 -1.60
C GLU A 6 -9.00 9.00 -2.67
N ALA A 7 -10.08 9.03 -3.47
CA ALA A 7 -10.28 8.09 -4.56
C ALA A 7 -9.24 8.32 -5.68
N ILE A 8 -8.89 9.57 -5.96
CA ILE A 8 -7.85 9.91 -6.94
C ILE A 8 -6.48 9.42 -6.46
N ILE A 9 -6.09 9.74 -5.22
CA ILE A 9 -4.78 9.34 -4.68
C ILE A 9 -4.61 7.83 -4.70
N LYS A 10 -5.63 7.07 -4.27
CA LYS A 10 -5.59 5.59 -4.32
C LYS A 10 -5.41 5.06 -5.75
N LYS A 11 -6.06 5.68 -6.73
CA LYS A 11 -6.01 5.26 -8.13
C LYS A 11 -4.66 5.59 -8.78
N GLU A 12 -4.11 6.76 -8.50
CA GLU A 12 -2.76 7.13 -8.98
C GLU A 12 -1.69 6.25 -8.36
N LEU A 13 -1.77 5.97 -7.05
CA LEU A 13 -0.87 5.03 -6.37
C LEU A 13 -0.98 3.61 -6.97
N GLU A 14 -2.20 3.12 -7.19
CA GLU A 14 -2.44 1.82 -7.84
C GLU A 14 -1.77 1.78 -9.22
N HIS A 15 -1.92 2.83 -10.04
CA HIS A 15 -1.34 2.90 -11.37
C HIS A 15 0.20 2.88 -11.32
N ILE A 16 0.81 3.73 -10.49
CA ILE A 16 2.26 3.81 -10.35
C ILE A 16 2.82 2.46 -9.87
N ILE A 17 2.24 1.88 -8.83
CA ILE A 17 2.67 0.59 -8.28
C ILE A 17 2.54 -0.51 -9.33
N TYR A 18 1.43 -0.55 -10.08
CA TYR A 18 1.22 -1.53 -11.13
C TYR A 18 2.29 -1.44 -12.23
N GLN A 19 2.63 -0.23 -12.69
CA GLN A 19 3.70 -0.04 -13.68
C GLN A 19 5.07 -0.49 -13.15
N LEU A 20 5.36 -0.24 -11.87
CA LEU A 20 6.60 -0.72 -11.23
C LEU A 20 6.63 -2.25 -11.14
N LEU A 21 5.51 -2.88 -10.79
CA LEU A 21 5.39 -4.33 -10.71
C LEU A 21 5.54 -5.00 -12.08
N LEU A 22 4.93 -4.46 -13.14
CA LEU A 22 5.09 -4.95 -14.51
C LEU A 22 6.55 -4.94 -14.95
N LYS A 23 7.28 -3.87 -14.64
CA LYS A 23 8.71 -3.76 -14.96
C LYS A 23 9.56 -4.76 -14.20
N LYS A 24 9.23 -5.02 -12.93
CA LYS A 24 10.00 -5.87 -12.02
C LYS A 24 9.71 -7.37 -12.22
N TYR A 25 8.47 -7.73 -12.54
CA TYR A 25 7.98 -9.11 -12.57
C TYR A 25 7.42 -9.47 -13.96
N GLN A 26 8.25 -9.34 -15.00
CA GLN A 26 7.85 -9.50 -16.41
C GLN A 26 7.28 -10.89 -16.78
N GLY A 27 7.44 -11.89 -15.92
CA GLY A 27 6.90 -13.26 -16.11
C GLY A 27 5.67 -13.59 -15.26
N GLU A 28 5.20 -12.65 -14.44
CA GLU A 28 4.02 -12.85 -13.58
C GLU A 28 2.74 -12.39 -14.30
N GLY A 29 1.60 -13.01 -13.95
CA GLY A 29 0.33 -12.69 -14.58
C GLY A 29 -0.13 -11.25 -14.29
N ASN A 30 -0.54 -10.52 -15.33
CA ASN A 30 -1.03 -9.14 -15.22
C ASN A 30 -2.12 -8.97 -14.15
N GLU A 31 -3.02 -9.94 -14.03
CA GLU A 31 -4.07 -9.92 -13.00
C GLU A 31 -3.50 -9.98 -11.58
N LYS A 32 -2.53 -10.87 -11.33
CA LYS A 32 -1.85 -10.98 -10.03
C LYS A 32 -1.16 -9.67 -9.68
N LEU A 33 -0.43 -9.08 -10.63
CA LEU A 33 0.27 -7.80 -10.41
C LEU A 33 -0.71 -6.65 -10.18
N ARG A 34 -1.85 -6.63 -10.88
CA ARG A 34 -2.92 -5.65 -10.66
C ARG A 34 -3.51 -5.79 -9.25
N ILE A 35 -3.85 -7.01 -8.81
CA ILE A 35 -4.40 -7.26 -7.47
C ILE A 35 -3.42 -6.75 -6.40
N VAL A 36 -2.13 -7.10 -6.54
CA VAL A 36 -1.10 -6.64 -5.59
C VAL A 36 -0.98 -5.11 -5.59
N ALA A 37 -1.03 -4.46 -6.76
CA ALA A 37 -1.02 -3.00 -6.85
C ALA A 37 -2.22 -2.35 -6.16
N THR A 38 -3.43 -2.90 -6.36
CA THR A 38 -4.65 -2.44 -5.68
C THR A 38 -4.50 -2.59 -4.16
N MET A 39 -4.02 -3.74 -3.67
CA MET A 39 -3.84 -3.97 -2.24
C MET A 39 -2.81 -3.01 -1.63
N LEU A 40 -1.67 -2.82 -2.28
CA LEU A 40 -0.63 -1.92 -1.79
C LEU A 40 -1.12 -0.46 -1.73
N SER A 41 -1.86 0.02 -2.74
CA SER A 41 -2.38 1.39 -2.71
C SER A 41 -3.40 1.60 -1.58
N TRP A 42 -4.22 0.59 -1.29
CA TRP A 42 -5.18 0.65 -0.19
C TRP A 42 -4.51 0.57 1.17
N MET A 43 -3.48 -0.26 1.33
CA MET A 43 -2.71 -0.35 2.59
C MET A 43 -1.96 0.94 2.90
N ILE A 44 -1.36 1.59 1.90
CA ILE A 44 -0.70 2.90 2.08
C ILE A 44 -1.73 3.94 2.53
N TYR A 45 -2.90 3.97 1.89
CA TYR A 45 -3.97 4.89 2.29
C TYR A 45 -4.46 4.60 3.72
N ALA A 46 -4.70 3.34 4.06
CA ALA A 46 -5.12 2.93 5.40
C ALA A 46 -4.09 3.36 6.47
N ALA A 47 -2.79 3.16 6.20
CA ALA A 47 -1.71 3.61 7.09
C ALA A 47 -1.73 5.13 7.28
N ALA A 48 -1.94 5.91 6.22
CA ALA A 48 -2.02 7.37 6.32
C ALA A 48 -3.24 7.85 7.13
N VAL A 49 -4.40 7.18 6.98
CA VAL A 49 -5.61 7.48 7.75
C VAL A 49 -5.41 7.14 9.23
N ASP A 50 -4.89 5.95 9.53
CA ASP A 50 -4.64 5.52 10.90
C ASP A 50 -3.59 6.41 11.59
N TRP A 51 -2.50 6.73 10.89
CA TRP A 51 -1.49 7.68 11.38
C TRP A 51 -2.12 8.99 11.82
N LYS A 52 -2.96 9.60 10.97
CA LYS A 52 -3.62 10.88 11.25
C LYS A 52 -4.57 10.80 12.46
N GLN A 53 -5.18 9.65 12.70
CA GLN A 53 -6.19 9.48 13.75
C GLN A 53 -5.59 9.02 15.09
N ASN A 54 -4.54 8.20 15.04
CA ASN A 54 -4.15 7.36 16.17
C ASN A 54 -2.68 7.49 16.58
N SER A 55 -1.87 8.29 15.88
CA SER A 55 -0.43 8.36 16.12
C SER A 55 0.07 9.77 16.40
N SER A 56 1.06 9.87 17.28
CA SER A 56 1.89 11.07 17.51
C SER A 56 3.26 10.98 16.82
N LYS A 57 3.55 9.87 16.12
CA LYS A 57 4.81 9.69 15.37
C LYS A 57 4.86 10.62 14.17
N SER A 58 6.07 10.87 13.66
CA SER A 58 6.22 11.42 12.31
C SER A 58 5.57 10.46 11.28
N PRO A 59 5.13 10.95 10.12
CA PRO A 59 4.59 10.10 9.08
C PRO A 59 5.55 8.99 8.66
N GLU A 60 6.85 9.31 8.58
CA GLU A 60 7.92 8.39 8.20
C GLU A 60 8.09 7.28 9.25
N ASP A 61 8.21 7.64 10.53
CA ASP A 61 8.37 6.68 11.63
C ASP A 61 7.14 5.78 11.76
N TYR A 62 5.95 6.33 11.53
CA TYR A 62 4.72 5.54 11.54
C TYR A 62 4.71 4.55 10.39
N PHE A 63 5.05 4.98 9.17
CA PHE A 63 5.05 4.12 8.00
C PHE A 63 6.06 2.97 8.14
N ASP A 64 7.26 3.26 8.64
CA ASP A 64 8.28 2.25 8.93
C ASP A 64 7.80 1.26 9.99
N TYR A 65 7.17 1.75 11.07
CA TYR A 65 6.59 0.89 12.09
C TYR A 65 5.46 0.00 11.53
N ALA A 66 4.57 0.57 10.70
CA ALA A 66 3.45 -0.15 10.11
C ALA A 66 3.91 -1.27 9.17
N ILE A 67 4.88 -0.98 8.27
CA ILE A 67 5.39 -2.00 7.34
C ILE A 67 6.15 -3.11 8.07
N LEU A 68 6.92 -2.78 9.12
CA LEU A 68 7.58 -3.77 9.97
C LEU A 68 6.57 -4.67 10.68
N SER A 69 5.49 -4.07 11.21
CA SER A 69 4.42 -4.81 11.91
C SER A 69 3.71 -5.78 10.97
N ILE A 70 3.37 -5.34 9.76
CA ILE A 70 2.77 -6.20 8.72
C ILE A 70 3.72 -7.35 8.36
N ARG A 71 5.01 -7.07 8.17
CA ARG A 71 6.02 -8.10 7.85
C ARG A 71 6.16 -9.13 8.95
N GLN A 72 6.17 -8.70 10.22
CA GLN A 72 6.24 -9.62 11.35
C GLN A 72 5.01 -10.52 11.43
N LEU A 73 3.81 -9.95 11.28
CA LEU A 73 2.57 -10.72 11.33
C LEU A 73 2.45 -11.73 10.19
N LEU A 74 2.82 -11.34 8.96
CA LEU A 74 2.76 -12.23 7.80
C LEU A 74 3.93 -13.23 7.75
N GLY A 75 5.11 -12.84 8.25
CA GLY A 75 6.32 -13.67 8.27
C GLY A 75 6.31 -14.74 9.36
N ASN A 76 5.60 -14.51 10.47
CA ASN A 76 5.46 -15.47 11.56
C ASN A 76 4.49 -16.64 11.25
N GLY A 77 3.93 -16.69 10.04
CA GLY A 77 3.05 -17.78 9.57
C GLY A 77 3.77 -19.00 8.98
N THR A 78 5.09 -19.11 9.14
CA THR A 78 5.85 -20.32 8.80
C THR A 78 6.38 -20.98 10.07
N ALA A 79 5.57 -21.86 10.66
CA ALA A 79 5.97 -22.87 11.63
C ALA A 79 5.50 -24.23 11.09
#